data_AF-A0A8T0TQ07-F1
#
_entry.id   AF-A0A8T0TQ07-F1
#
_cell.length_a   1.000
_cell.length_b   1.000
_cell.length_c   1.000
_cell.angle_alpha   90.00
_cell.angle_beta   90.00
_cell.angle_gamma   90.00
#
_symmetry.space_group_name_H-M   'P 1'
#
loop_
_entity.id
_entity.type
_entity.pdbx_description
1 polymer ?
#
loop_
_entity_poly.entity_id
_entity_poly.type
_entity_poly.pdbx_seq_one_letter_code
_entity_poly.pdbx_strand_id
1 'polypeptide(L)'
;MMNERGTSAIDTIAFHDGKAYYIDIQRNIVICDLSTGSDPSPKCTPIFYASFVVNKLCRCHRLHAVRGAHLAVCNGELLLVVLYWGSHPWPAEVYKPVWTPNQRLELHERVRDLGDHSLFVGRGDTFALSAKEFPAIKRNCIYYADIACNKPYWISVFHLESNVVETIPYPKELHRMPYAWFCPRKPFLSSLDGRLRE
;
A
#
# COMPACT_ATOMS: atom_id res chain seq x y z
N MET A 1 25.96 18.42 1.18
CA MET A 1 26.13 17.05 0.66
C MET A 1 24.90 16.25 1.06
N MET A 2 23.91 16.14 0.17
CA MET A 2 22.67 15.39 0.41
C MET A 2 22.92 13.90 0.13
N ASN A 3 22.93 13.11 1.20
CA ASN A 3 22.86 11.65 1.29
C ASN A 3 23.24 10.82 0.03
N GLU A 4 24.51 10.43 -0.04
CA GLU A 4 24.97 9.16 -0.67
C GLU A 4 24.68 7.94 0.23
N ARG A 5 23.91 8.10 1.33
CA ARG A 5 23.47 6.97 2.14
C ARG A 5 22.33 6.29 1.39
N GLY A 6 22.60 5.08 0.90
CA GLY A 6 21.58 4.21 0.31
C GLY A 6 20.33 4.13 1.19
N THR A 7 19.18 3.95 0.55
CA THR A 7 17.91 3.83 1.26
C THR A 7 17.94 2.64 2.20
N SER A 8 17.20 2.74 3.30
CA SER A 8 16.99 1.60 4.19
C SER A 8 16.20 0.48 3.49
N ALA A 9 15.99 -0.67 4.14
CA ALA A 9 15.19 -1.76 3.58
C ALA A 9 13.84 -1.26 3.04
N ILE A 10 13.41 -1.78 1.89
CA ILE A 10 12.09 -1.48 1.31
C ILE A 10 11.02 -2.04 2.25
N ASP A 11 10.08 -1.18 2.64
CA ASP A 11 8.92 -1.58 3.43
C ASP A 11 7.78 -1.98 2.50
N THR A 12 7.42 -1.11 1.55
CA THR A 12 6.37 -1.40 0.55
C THR A 12 6.74 -0.98 -0.85
N ILE A 13 6.12 -1.61 -1.84
CA ILE A 13 6.32 -1.30 -3.26
C ILE A 13 5.00 -1.37 -4.04
N ALA A 14 4.89 -0.53 -5.07
CA ALA A 14 3.82 -0.53 -6.06
C ALA A 14 4.40 -0.27 -7.45
N PHE A 15 3.77 -0.82 -8.48
CA PHE A 15 4.20 -0.69 -9.88
C PHE A 15 3.11 -0.02 -10.71
N HIS A 16 3.45 1.08 -11.38
CA HIS A 16 2.50 1.87 -12.18
C HIS A 16 3.23 2.61 -13.30
N ASP A 17 2.68 2.62 -14.51
CA ASP A 17 3.17 3.40 -15.66
C ASP A 17 4.68 3.31 -15.91
N GLY A 18 5.18 2.06 -15.94
CA GLY A 18 6.60 1.77 -16.19
C GLY A 18 7.54 2.16 -15.03
N LYS A 19 7.01 2.46 -13.84
CA LYS A 19 7.78 2.88 -12.67
C LYS A 19 7.51 1.97 -11.48
N ALA A 20 8.53 1.77 -10.67
CA ALA A 20 8.40 1.22 -9.33
C ALA A 20 8.41 2.36 -8.31
N TYR A 21 7.44 2.35 -7.41
CA TYR A 21 7.34 3.28 -6.31
C TYR A 21 7.52 2.50 -5.02
N TYR A 22 8.54 2.81 -4.24
CA TYR A 22 8.75 2.14 -2.97
C TYR A 22 8.83 3.12 -1.82
N ILE A 23 8.40 2.65 -0.66
CA ILE A 23 8.53 3.33 0.62
C ILE A 23 9.54 2.54 1.44
N ASP A 24 10.60 3.20 1.91
CA ASP A 24 11.57 2.57 2.80
C ASP A 24 11.08 2.56 4.25
N ILE A 25 11.75 1.80 5.13
CA ILE A 25 11.40 1.75 6.56
C ILE A 25 11.56 3.11 7.30
N GLN A 26 12.22 4.10 6.69
CA GLN A 26 12.31 5.47 7.19
C GLN A 26 11.18 6.36 6.66
N ARG A 27 10.26 5.79 5.87
CA ARG A 27 9.11 6.44 5.22
C ARG A 27 9.50 7.48 4.16
N ASN A 28 10.67 7.31 3.55
CA ASN A 28 11.01 8.03 2.33
C ASN A 28 10.36 7.32 1.15
N ILE A 29 9.88 8.10 0.18
CA ILE A 29 9.37 7.57 -1.08
C ILE A 29 10.49 7.68 -2.12
N VAL A 30 10.69 6.63 -2.91
CA VAL A 30 11.58 6.66 -4.08
C VAL A 30 10.82 6.15 -5.29
N ILE A 31 11.02 6.85 -6.41
CA ILE A 31 10.44 6.52 -7.71
C ILE A 31 11.56 6.02 -8.61
N CYS A 32 11.48 4.78 -9.04
CA CYS A 32 12.39 4.17 -9.99
C CYS A 32 11.74 4.12 -11.36
N ASP A 33 12.33 4.79 -12.33
CA ASP A 33 11.94 4.62 -13.72
C ASP A 33 12.50 3.30 -14.27
N LEU A 34 11.60 2.38 -14.60
CA LEU A 34 11.94 1.08 -15.19
C LEU A 34 11.84 1.10 -16.72
N SER A 35 11.35 2.19 -17.31
CA SER A 35 11.25 2.38 -18.75
C SER A 35 12.58 2.83 -19.35
N THR A 36 13.65 2.07 -19.09
CA THR A 36 14.97 2.36 -19.66
C THR A 36 15.06 1.79 -21.07
N GLY A 37 15.14 2.67 -22.07
CA GLY A 37 15.83 2.35 -23.31
C GLY A 37 17.33 2.34 -23.07
N SER A 38 18.06 1.36 -23.64
CA SER A 38 19.53 1.14 -23.69
C SER A 38 20.40 1.32 -22.43
N ASP A 39 19.97 2.01 -21.38
CA ASP A 39 20.72 2.22 -20.14
C ASP A 39 20.43 1.07 -19.15
N PRO A 40 21.47 0.36 -18.65
CA PRO A 40 21.30 -0.78 -17.78
C PRO A 40 20.82 -0.44 -16.35
N SER A 41 20.86 0.84 -15.92
CA SER A 41 20.50 1.21 -14.55
C SER A 41 19.19 2.02 -14.48
N PRO A 42 18.18 1.60 -13.70
CA PRO A 42 16.95 2.37 -13.54
C PRO A 42 17.23 3.70 -12.84
N LYS A 43 16.64 4.79 -13.35
CA LYS A 43 16.80 6.13 -12.77
C LYS A 43 15.94 6.25 -11.51
N CYS A 44 16.59 6.37 -10.35
CA CYS A 44 15.92 6.54 -9.06
C CYS A 44 15.81 8.03 -8.69
N THR A 45 14.60 8.47 -8.35
CA THR A 45 14.29 9.83 -7.88
C THR A 45 13.76 9.75 -6.45
N PRO A 46 14.52 10.19 -5.44
CA PRO A 46 14.01 10.26 -4.07
C PRO A 46 13.00 11.41 -3.95
N ILE A 47 11.96 11.22 -3.15
CA ILE A 47 11.00 12.25 -2.77
C ILE A 47 11.26 12.62 -1.32
N PHE A 48 11.77 13.83 -1.13
CA PHE A 48 12.12 14.31 0.20
C PHE A 48 10.89 14.75 0.98
N TYR A 49 10.97 14.64 2.30
CA TYR A 49 9.94 15.12 3.24
C TYR A 49 8.55 14.46 3.10
N ALA A 50 8.42 13.34 2.38
CA ALA A 50 7.17 12.61 2.28
C ALA A 50 6.61 12.24 3.66
N SER A 51 7.48 11.78 4.58
CA SER A 51 7.12 11.48 5.97
C SER A 51 6.58 12.71 6.72
N PHE A 52 7.13 13.90 6.47
CA PHE A 52 6.67 15.14 7.07
C PHE A 52 5.27 15.54 6.58
N VAL A 53 5.01 15.40 5.27
CA VAL A 53 3.69 15.66 4.69
C VAL A 53 2.66 14.72 5.30
N VAL A 54 2.95 13.42 5.33
CA VAL A 54 2.06 12.39 5.88
C VAL A 54 1.80 12.60 7.38
N ASN A 55 2.82 12.96 8.16
CA ASN A 55 2.66 13.22 9.60
C ASN A 55 1.84 14.49 9.90
N LYS A 56 1.72 15.43 8.94
CA LYS A 56 0.94 16.67 9.09
C LYS A 56 -0.50 16.57 8.60
N LEU A 57 -0.91 15.42 8.05
CA LEU A 57 -2.28 15.23 7.57
C LEU A 57 -3.32 15.22 8.70
N CYS A 58 -2.95 14.74 9.89
CA CYS A 58 -3.84 14.76 11.05
C CYS A 58 -4.12 16.20 11.48
N ARG A 59 -5.36 16.66 11.29
CA ARG A 59 -5.84 18.00 11.68
C ARG A 59 -6.52 18.03 13.06
N CYS A 60 -6.48 16.91 13.80
CA CYS A 60 -7.04 16.85 15.14
C CYS A 60 -6.22 17.72 16.11
N HIS A 61 -6.87 18.21 17.18
CA HIS A 61 -6.19 18.95 18.24
C HIS A 61 -5.12 18.10 18.96
N ARG A 62 -5.34 16.78 19.05
CA ARG A 62 -4.33 15.82 19.52
C ARG A 62 -3.62 15.20 18.32
N LEU A 63 -2.30 15.07 18.42
CA LEU A 63 -1.48 14.39 17.42
C LEU A 63 -1.79 12.89 17.43
N HIS A 64 -2.13 12.34 16.26
CA HIS A 64 -2.28 10.91 16.06
C HIS A 64 -1.12 10.39 15.23
N ALA A 65 -0.42 9.38 15.77
CA ALA A 65 0.72 8.79 15.09
C ALA A 65 0.25 8.01 13.85
N VAL A 66 0.99 8.18 12.75
CA VAL A 66 0.75 7.43 11.51
C VAL A 66 1.20 5.98 11.73
N ARG A 67 0.25 5.06 11.62
CA ARG A 67 0.43 3.62 11.70
C ARG A 67 1.20 3.05 10.53
N GLY A 68 0.84 3.46 9.32
CA GLY A 68 1.47 3.00 8.09
C GLY A 68 1.20 3.97 6.94
N ALA A 69 2.10 3.99 5.97
CA ALA A 69 1.91 4.70 4.71
C ALA A 69 2.29 3.76 3.57
N HIS A 70 1.43 3.66 2.57
CA HIS A 70 1.56 2.68 1.48
C HIS A 70 1.16 3.34 0.16
N LEU A 71 1.88 3.05 -0.91
CA LEU A 71 1.41 3.35 -2.27
C LEU A 71 0.74 2.10 -2.81
N ALA A 72 -0.39 2.25 -3.50
CA ALA A 72 -1.10 1.15 -4.14
C ALA A 72 -1.74 1.62 -5.45
N VAL A 73 -1.85 0.74 -6.44
CA VAL A 73 -2.53 1.04 -7.70
C VAL A 73 -3.96 0.51 -7.65
N CYS A 74 -4.92 1.36 -7.98
CA CYS A 74 -6.33 1.04 -8.01
C CYS A 74 -6.99 1.66 -9.24
N ASN A 75 -7.66 0.83 -10.04
CA ASN A 75 -8.34 1.28 -11.26
C ASN A 75 -7.47 2.16 -12.19
N GLY A 76 -6.20 1.79 -12.36
CA GLY A 76 -5.25 2.53 -13.19
C GLY A 76 -4.71 3.82 -12.57
N GLU A 77 -5.00 4.11 -11.29
CA GLU A 77 -4.49 5.29 -10.59
C GLU A 77 -3.57 4.88 -9.44
N LEU A 78 -2.46 5.59 -9.26
CA LEU A 78 -1.61 5.46 -8.08
C LEU A 78 -2.20 6.24 -6.90
N LEU A 79 -2.36 5.57 -5.77
CA LEU A 79 -2.94 6.13 -4.55
C LEU A 79 -1.95 6.00 -3.38
N LEU A 80 -1.90 7.03 -2.54
CA LEU A 80 -1.24 7.01 -1.24
C LEU A 80 -2.27 6.72 -0.16
N VAL A 81 -2.07 5.61 0.55
CA VAL A 81 -2.84 5.20 1.71
C VAL A 81 -2.09 5.59 2.98
N VAL A 82 -2.78 6.24 3.91
CA VAL A 82 -2.26 6.61 5.22
C VAL A 82 -3.16 6.02 6.29
N LEU A 83 -2.57 5.27 7.22
CA LEU A 83 -3.27 4.63 8.34
C LEU A 83 -2.84 5.31 9.64
N TYR A 84 -3.76 5.44 10.59
CA TYR A 84 -3.51 6.06 11.89
C TYR A 84 -3.64 5.06 13.05
N TRP A 85 -2.89 5.31 14.12
CA TRP A 85 -3.08 4.60 15.39
C TRP A 85 -4.20 5.23 16.23
N GLY A 86 -4.79 4.42 17.11
CA GLY A 86 -5.73 4.88 18.13
C GLY A 86 -7.09 5.30 17.57
N SER A 87 -7.74 6.24 18.26
CA SER A 87 -9.11 6.71 17.98
C SER A 87 -9.15 7.88 17.00
N HIS A 88 -8.30 7.89 15.96
CA HIS A 88 -8.37 8.95 14.95
C HIS A 88 -9.75 8.90 14.27
N PRO A 89 -10.45 10.04 14.08
CA PRO A 89 -11.79 10.05 13.45
C PRO A 89 -11.82 9.45 12.04
N TRP A 90 -10.68 9.46 11.36
CA TRP A 90 -10.47 8.90 10.04
C TRP A 90 -9.32 7.89 10.10
N PRO A 91 -9.56 6.66 10.56
CA PRO A 91 -8.49 5.72 10.89
C PRO A 91 -7.66 5.31 9.66
N ALA A 92 -8.21 5.53 8.46
CA ALA A 92 -7.49 5.48 7.20
C ALA A 92 -7.90 6.65 6.28
N GLU A 93 -6.95 7.12 5.48
CA GLU A 93 -7.12 8.15 4.46
C GLU A 93 -6.40 7.77 3.17
N VAL A 94 -6.96 8.20 2.03
CA VAL A 94 -6.40 7.89 0.70
C VAL A 94 -6.30 9.17 -0.11
N TYR A 95 -5.20 9.34 -0.83
CA TYR A 95 -4.89 10.54 -1.61
C TYR A 95 -4.28 10.19 -2.96
N LYS A 96 -4.48 11.05 -3.96
CA LYS A 96 -3.69 11.01 -5.20
C LYS A 96 -2.40 11.82 -4.98
N PRO A 97 -1.21 11.20 -5.04
CA PRO A 97 0.05 11.90 -4.84
C PRO A 97 0.43 12.70 -6.10
N VAL A 98 0.97 13.90 -5.89
CA VAL A 98 1.55 14.75 -6.92
C VAL A 98 3.04 14.88 -6.66
N TRP A 99 3.82 14.51 -7.66
CA TRP A 99 5.27 14.57 -7.63
C TRP A 99 5.74 15.88 -8.26
N THR A 100 6.23 16.81 -7.45
CA THR A 100 6.68 18.11 -7.97
C THR A 100 8.09 18.00 -8.58
N PRO A 101 8.48 18.90 -9.52
CA PRO A 101 9.83 18.93 -10.09
C PRO A 101 10.95 19.05 -9.04
N ASN A 102 10.64 19.65 -7.89
CA ASN A 102 11.57 19.82 -6.76
C ASN A 102 11.60 18.62 -5.82
N GLN A 103 11.15 17.45 -6.27
CA GLN A 103 11.18 16.19 -5.52
C GLN A 103 10.40 16.26 -4.19
N ARG A 104 9.30 17.03 -4.17
CA ARG A 104 8.37 17.10 -3.04
C ARG A 104 7.08 16.38 -3.36
N LEU A 105 6.49 15.77 -2.33
CA LEU A 105 5.15 15.20 -2.35
C LEU A 105 4.13 16.29 -2.02
N GLU A 106 3.16 16.46 -2.91
CA GLU A 106 1.91 17.15 -2.63
C GLU A 106 0.74 16.17 -2.74
N LEU A 107 -0.38 16.49 -2.08
CA LEU A 107 -1.55 15.63 -2.03
C LEU A 107 -2.76 16.39 -2.56
N HIS A 108 -3.47 15.77 -3.49
CA HIS A 108 -4.77 16.26 -3.98
C HIS A 108 -5.87 16.06 -2.93
N GLU A 109 -7.13 16.24 -3.35
CA GLU A 109 -8.28 15.90 -2.53
C GLU A 109 -8.24 14.43 -2.08
N ARG A 110 -8.77 14.22 -0.87
CA ARG A 110 -8.91 12.90 -0.29
C ARG A 110 -9.88 12.06 -1.12
N VAL A 111 -9.45 10.88 -1.50
CA VAL A 111 -10.29 9.84 -2.10
C VAL A 111 -11.12 9.18 -1.00
N ARG A 112 -12.45 9.21 -1.14
CA ARG A 112 -13.40 8.61 -0.19
C ARG A 112 -14.10 7.36 -0.73
N ASP A 113 -14.02 7.17 -2.05
CA ASP A 113 -14.66 6.05 -2.73
C ASP A 113 -13.70 5.45 -3.76
N LEU A 114 -13.45 4.14 -3.60
CA LEU A 114 -12.66 3.32 -4.51
C LEU A 114 -13.55 2.58 -5.53
N GLY A 115 -14.85 2.86 -5.54
CA GLY A 115 -15.86 2.16 -6.31
C GLY A 115 -16.03 0.73 -5.82
N ASP A 116 -16.03 -0.23 -6.76
CA ASP A 116 -16.13 -1.65 -6.42
C ASP A 116 -14.82 -2.26 -5.91
N HIS A 117 -13.74 -1.47 -5.79
CA HIS A 117 -12.43 -1.98 -5.41
C HIS A 117 -12.14 -1.84 -3.92
N SER A 118 -11.17 -2.63 -3.46
CA SER A 118 -10.56 -2.51 -2.14
C SER A 118 -9.06 -2.70 -2.22
N LEU A 119 -8.34 -1.99 -1.36
CA LEU A 119 -6.88 -2.00 -1.32
C LEU A 119 -6.37 -3.02 -0.32
N PHE A 120 -5.31 -3.72 -0.68
CA PHE A 120 -4.56 -4.62 0.19
C PHE A 120 -3.17 -4.02 0.38
N VAL A 121 -2.91 -3.62 1.62
CA VAL A 121 -1.69 -2.89 2.00
C VAL A 121 -1.06 -3.53 3.24
N GLY A 122 0.24 -3.38 3.39
CA GLY A 122 1.05 -4.09 4.37
C GLY A 122 2.49 -4.13 3.87
N ARG A 123 3.37 -4.85 4.55
CA ARG A 123 4.76 -4.97 4.09
C ARG A 123 4.82 -5.70 2.74
N GLY A 124 5.73 -5.29 1.86
CA GLY A 124 5.91 -5.87 0.53
C GLY A 124 4.97 -5.29 -0.52
N ASP A 125 4.39 -6.17 -1.33
CA ASP A 125 3.52 -5.78 -2.43
C ASP A 125 2.17 -5.25 -1.93
N THR A 126 1.65 -4.30 -2.68
CA THR A 126 0.31 -3.75 -2.51
C THR A 126 -0.48 -3.89 -3.80
N PHE A 127 -1.80 -4.03 -3.69
CA PHE A 127 -2.66 -4.18 -4.85
C PHE A 127 -4.11 -3.81 -4.53
N ALA A 128 -4.91 -3.62 -5.58
CA ALA A 128 -6.34 -3.51 -5.48
C ALA A 128 -7.01 -4.77 -6.05
N LEU A 129 -8.12 -5.18 -5.45
CA LEU A 129 -9.00 -6.21 -6.00
C LEU A 129 -10.41 -5.64 -6.17
N SER A 130 -11.10 -6.10 -7.20
CA SER A 130 -12.51 -5.80 -7.44
C SER A 130 -13.39 -6.72 -6.60
N ALA A 131 -14.29 -6.15 -5.79
CA ALA A 131 -15.30 -6.89 -5.04
C ALA A 131 -16.34 -7.56 -5.95
N LYS A 132 -16.47 -7.11 -7.21
CA LYS A 132 -17.28 -7.81 -8.22
C LYS A 132 -16.67 -9.15 -8.64
N GLU A 133 -15.35 -9.20 -8.75
CA GLU A 133 -14.61 -10.41 -9.11
C GLU A 133 -14.39 -11.32 -7.90
N PHE A 134 -14.25 -10.73 -6.71
CA PHE A 134 -14.03 -11.45 -5.45
C PHE A 134 -15.12 -11.10 -4.42
N PRO A 135 -16.34 -11.67 -4.50
CA PRO A 135 -17.46 -11.28 -3.64
C PRO A 135 -17.22 -11.46 -2.13
N ALA A 136 -16.21 -12.23 -1.73
CA ALA A 136 -15.81 -12.40 -0.34
C ALA A 136 -15.14 -11.15 0.26
N ILE A 137 -14.65 -10.21 -0.57
CA ILE A 137 -14.09 -8.94 -0.11
C ILE A 137 -15.18 -7.87 -0.14
N LYS A 138 -15.13 -6.98 0.85
CA LYS A 138 -16.01 -5.81 0.90
C LYS A 138 -15.45 -4.74 -0.03
N ARG A 139 -16.31 -4.03 -0.76
CA ARG A 139 -15.91 -2.86 -1.58
C ARG A 139 -15.52 -1.66 -0.71
N ASN A 140 -14.81 -0.71 -1.29
CA ASN A 140 -14.43 0.57 -0.66
C ASN A 140 -13.76 0.41 0.72
N CYS A 141 -12.91 -0.60 0.84
CA CYS A 141 -12.21 -0.95 2.08
C CYS A 141 -10.69 -0.99 1.88
N ILE A 142 -9.97 -0.87 2.98
CA ILE A 142 -8.52 -1.06 3.04
C ILE A 142 -8.23 -2.22 3.98
N TYR A 143 -7.65 -3.29 3.44
CA TYR A 143 -7.20 -4.47 4.17
C TYR A 143 -5.72 -4.28 4.51
N TYR A 144 -5.43 -4.02 5.77
CA TYR A 144 -4.07 -3.84 6.27
C TYR A 144 -3.59 -5.10 6.98
N ALA A 145 -2.54 -5.74 6.45
CA ALA A 145 -1.82 -6.80 7.15
C ALA A 145 -0.98 -6.16 8.26
N ASP A 146 -1.43 -6.34 9.51
CA ASP A 146 -0.86 -5.67 10.68
C ASP A 146 0.49 -6.27 11.05
N ILE A 147 1.39 -5.45 11.60
CA ILE A 147 2.62 -5.95 12.20
C ILE A 147 2.24 -6.71 13.47
N ALA A 148 2.72 -7.95 13.59
CA ALA A 148 2.49 -8.80 14.75
C ALA A 148 2.88 -8.09 16.05
N CYS A 149 1.89 -7.67 16.84
CA CYS A 149 2.11 -7.19 18.19
C CYS A 149 1.00 -7.74 19.08
N ASN A 150 1.17 -8.97 19.60
CA ASN A 150 0.29 -9.61 20.60
C ASN A 150 -1.22 -9.39 20.39
N LYS A 151 -1.66 -9.36 19.14
CA LYS A 151 -3.06 -9.12 18.76
C LYS A 151 -3.72 -10.44 18.41
N PRO A 152 -5.02 -10.62 18.72
CA PRO A 152 -5.78 -11.79 18.31
C PRO A 152 -6.16 -11.76 16.81
N TYR A 153 -5.75 -10.73 16.07
CA TYR A 153 -6.08 -10.50 14.67
C TYR A 153 -4.85 -10.16 13.82
N TRP A 154 -4.94 -10.44 12.53
CA TRP A 154 -3.86 -10.27 11.55
C TRP A 154 -4.16 -9.18 10.52
N ILE A 155 -5.45 -8.93 10.28
CA ILE A 155 -5.88 -7.93 9.31
C ILE A 155 -6.79 -6.92 10.02
N SER A 156 -6.51 -5.63 9.82
CA SER A 156 -7.44 -4.55 10.10
C SER A 156 -8.13 -4.13 8.79
N VAL A 157 -9.46 -4.07 8.77
CA VAL A 157 -10.25 -3.65 7.62
C VAL A 157 -10.82 -2.27 7.90
N PHE A 158 -10.38 -1.26 7.16
CA PHE A 158 -10.83 0.11 7.30
C PHE A 158 -11.88 0.41 6.23
N HIS A 159 -13.08 0.77 6.66
CA HIS A 159 -14.16 1.17 5.78
C HIS A 159 -14.04 2.67 5.49
N LEU A 160 -13.83 3.05 4.23
CA LEU A 160 -13.59 4.46 3.88
C LEU A 160 -14.84 5.34 4.02
N GLU A 161 -16.02 4.77 3.80
CA GLU A 161 -17.30 5.48 3.88
C GLU A 161 -17.72 5.71 5.34
N SER A 162 -17.69 4.67 6.17
CA SER A 162 -18.18 4.72 7.56
C SER A 162 -17.11 5.04 8.60
N ASN A 163 -15.83 5.01 8.22
CA ASN A 163 -14.67 5.12 9.13
C ASN A 163 -14.63 4.03 10.22
N VAL A 164 -15.37 2.95 10.05
CA VAL A 164 -15.33 1.80 10.96
C VAL A 164 -14.09 0.96 10.67
N VAL A 165 -13.48 0.43 11.75
CA VAL A 165 -12.39 -0.54 11.66
C VAL A 165 -12.89 -1.89 12.14
N GLU A 166 -12.90 -2.86 11.25
CA GLU A 166 -13.13 -4.27 11.59
C GLU A 166 -11.79 -5.02 11.70
N THR A 167 -11.81 -6.19 12.33
CA THR A 167 -10.62 -7.04 12.45
C THR A 167 -10.92 -8.46 12.01
N ILE A 168 -9.97 -9.07 11.31
CA ILE A 168 -10.04 -10.49 10.94
C ILE A 168 -9.10 -11.25 11.88
N PRO A 169 -9.61 -12.24 12.65
CA PRO A 169 -8.80 -13.01 13.59
C PRO A 169 -7.81 -13.92 12.87
N TYR A 170 -6.73 -14.32 13.55
CA TYR A 170 -5.86 -15.38 13.02
C TYR A 170 -6.64 -16.67 12.80
N PRO A 171 -6.38 -17.40 11.70
CA PRO A 171 -6.79 -18.80 11.59
C PRO A 171 -6.18 -19.59 12.76
N LYS A 172 -6.98 -20.45 13.39
CA LYS A 172 -6.55 -21.23 14.57
C LYS A 172 -5.43 -22.22 14.23
N GLU A 173 -5.32 -22.57 12.95
CA GLU A 173 -4.46 -23.59 12.40
C GLU A 173 -3.05 -23.07 12.04
N LEU A 174 -2.82 -21.75 12.06
CA LEU A 174 -1.55 -21.15 11.66
C LEU A 174 -0.65 -20.84 12.84
N HIS A 175 0.53 -21.46 12.86
CA HIS A 175 1.59 -21.19 13.86
C HIS A 175 2.50 -20.00 13.50
N ARG A 176 2.44 -19.49 12.26
CA ARG A 176 3.27 -18.38 11.79
C ARG A 176 2.43 -17.34 11.06
N MET A 177 2.81 -16.08 11.24
CA MET A 177 2.05 -14.92 10.83
C MET A 177 2.53 -14.45 9.45
N PRO A 178 1.65 -14.34 8.44
CA PRO A 178 2.04 -13.72 7.18
C PRO A 178 2.09 -12.19 7.37
N TYR A 179 3.23 -11.59 7.03
CA TYR A 179 3.52 -10.16 7.22
C TYR A 179 3.30 -9.33 5.95
N ALA A 180 2.96 -9.99 4.85
CA ALA A 180 2.91 -9.41 3.53
C ALA A 180 1.75 -10.01 2.74
N TRP A 181 1.16 -9.19 1.87
CA TRP A 181 0.23 -9.69 0.88
C TRP A 181 1.00 -10.21 -0.33
N PHE A 182 0.51 -11.31 -0.90
CA PHE A 182 1.04 -11.86 -2.15
C PHE A 182 -0.12 -12.03 -3.13
N CYS A 183 -0.03 -11.36 -4.27
CA CYS A 183 -0.96 -11.55 -5.39
C CYS A 183 -0.17 -12.13 -6.57
N PRO A 184 -0.05 -13.46 -6.68
CA PRO A 184 0.61 -14.08 -7.81
C PRO A 184 -0.17 -13.73 -9.09
N ARG A 185 0.44 -12.94 -9.98
CA ARG A 185 -0.18 -12.52 -11.25
C ARG A 185 -0.22 -13.64 -12.30
N LYS A 186 0.34 -14.81 -11.99
CA LYS A 186 0.25 -16.03 -12.79
C LYS A 186 -0.09 -17.21 -11.87
N PRO A 187 -0.97 -18.13 -12.29
CA PRO A 187 -1.21 -19.34 -11.52
C PRO A 187 0.09 -20.15 -11.40
N PHE A 188 0.38 -20.66 -10.20
CA PHE A 188 1.53 -21.53 -9.95
C PHE A 188 1.45 -22.86 -10.70
N LEU A 189 0.23 -23.30 -10.99
CA LEU A 189 -0.06 -24.46 -11.80
C LEU A 189 -0.43 -23.95 -13.20
N SER A 190 0.47 -24.10 -14.16
CA SER A 190 0.03 -24.17 -15.55
C SER A 190 -0.97 -25.32 -15.63
N SER A 191 -2.13 -25.08 -16.25
CA SER A 191 -3.18 -26.09 -16.43
C SER A 191 -2.56 -27.42 -16.88
N LEU A 192 -2.78 -28.49 -16.11
CA LEU A 192 -2.48 -29.87 -16.51
C LEU A 192 -3.37 -30.36 -17.67
N ASP A 193 -4.12 -29.48 -18.33
CA ASP A 193 -5.08 -29.77 -19.41
C ASP A 193 -4.44 -30.07 -20.77
N GLY A 194 -3.25 -30.67 -20.79
CA GLY A 194 -2.53 -31.02 -22.02
C GLY A 194 -2.11 -32.48 -22.16
N ARG A 195 -2.35 -33.37 -21.18
CA ARG A 195 -1.86 -34.76 -21.22
C ARG A 195 -2.89 -35.83 -20.83
N LEU A 196 -4.13 -35.71 -21.30
CA LEU A 196 -5.10 -36.82 -21.30
C LEU A 196 -5.89 -36.91 -22.62
N ARG A 197 -5.23 -36.63 -23.75
CA ARG A 197 -5.72 -37.03 -25.07
C ARG A 197 -4.53 -37.46 -25.92
N GLU A 198 -4.15 -38.72 -25.75
CA GLU A 198 -3.64 -39.66 -26.76
C GLU A 198 -3.58 -41.05 -26.15
#